data_AF-A0A354M9T7-F1
#
_entry.id   AF-A0A354M9T7-F1
#
_cell.length_a   1.000
_cell.length_b   1.000
_cell.length_c   1.000
_cell.angle_alpha   90.00
_cell.angle_beta   90.00
_cell.angle_gamma   90.00
#
_symmetry.space_group_name_H-M   'P 1'
#
loop_
_entity.id
_entity.type
_entity.pdbx_description
1 polymer ?
#
loop_
_entity_poly.entity_id
_entity_poly.type
_entity_poly.pdbx_seq_one_letter_code
_entity_poly.pdbx_strand_id
1 'polypeptide(L)' 'MNSILYASALGRYKIPFELHIYPYGWHGLSTADYLTNNGTNEKTDHAAAWLTAAEKWLRLMGFKAEI' A
#
# COMPACT_ATOMS: atom_id res chain seq x y z
N MET A 1 13.03 -6.05 -2.08
CA MET A 1 12.96 -6.92 -3.28
C MET A 1 11.74 -7.85 -3.29
N ASN A 2 11.22 -8.27 -2.13
CA ASN A 2 10.16 -9.28 -2.02
C ASN A 2 8.89 -8.99 -2.83
N SER A 3 8.33 -7.77 -2.73
CA SER A 3 7.04 -7.44 -3.36
C SER A 3 7.06 -7.47 -4.89
N ILE A 4 8.19 -7.11 -5.52
CA ILE A 4 8.32 -7.09 -6.99
C ILE A 4 8.29 -8.52 -7.54
N LEU A 5 8.97 -9.46 -6.89
CA LEU A 5 8.96 -10.87 -7.29
C LEU A 5 7.56 -11.48 -7.15
N TYR A 6 6.84 -11.12 -6.08
CA TYR A 6 5.47 -11.56 -5.88
C TYR A 6 4.51 -10.99 -6.94
N ALA A 7 4.57 -9.68 -7.19
CA ALA A 7 3.78 -9.03 -8.24
C ALA A 7 4.07 -9.60 -9.63
N SER A 8 5.34 -9.90 -9.93
CA SER A 8 5.73 -10.57 -11.19
C SER A 8 5.07 -11.94 -11.33
N ALA A 9 5.03 -12.73 -10.25
CA ALA A 9 4.35 -14.03 -10.27
C ALA A 9 2.83 -13.88 -10.47
N LEU A 10 2.17 -12.96 -9.75
CA LEU A 10 0.74 -12.69 -9.92
C LEU A 10 0.41 -12.29 -11.37
N GLY A 11 1.23 -11.42 -11.96
CA GLY A 11 1.10 -11.01 -13.36
C GLY A 11 1.24 -12.17 -14.35
N ARG A 12 2.20 -13.08 -14.14
CA ARG A 12 2.36 -14.28 -15.00
C ARG A 12 1.12 -15.19 -14.98
N TYR A 13 0.46 -15.31 -13.83
CA TYR A 13 -0.75 -16.12 -13.68
C TYR A 13 -2.06 -15.34 -13.90
N LYS A 14 -1.98 -14.09 -14.37
CA LYS A 14 -3.14 -13.22 -14.64
C LYS A 14 -4.06 -13.04 -13.42
N ILE A 15 -3.50 -13.08 -12.21
CA ILE A 15 -4.23 -12.79 -10.99
C ILE A 15 -4.34 -11.26 -10.86
N PRO A 16 -5.54 -10.67 -10.68
CA PRO A 16 -5.67 -9.22 -10.50
C PRO A 16 -4.93 -8.74 -9.25
N PHE A 17 -4.12 -7.68 -9.38
CA PHE A 17 -3.41 -7.07 -8.27
C PHE A 17 -3.13 -5.59 -8.54
N GLU A 18 -2.78 -4.86 -7.48
CA GLU A 18 -2.30 -3.49 -7.52
C GLU A 18 -0.99 -3.39 -6.71
N LEU A 19 0.00 -2.63 -7.19
CA LEU A 19 1.30 -2.48 -6.53
C LEU A 19 1.70 -1.01 -6.48
N HIS A 20 2.00 -0.52 -5.28
CA HIS A 20 2.52 0.83 -5.04
C HIS A 20 3.94 0.72 -4.51
N ILE A 21 4.88 1.39 -5.17
CA ILE A 21 6.27 1.50 -4.72
C ILE A 21 6.57 2.98 -4.48
N TYR A 22 6.67 3.35 -3.21
CA TYR A 22 7.02 4.72 -2.83
C TYR A 22 8.54 4.92 -2.87
N PRO A 23 9.03 6.08 -3.33
CA PRO A 23 10.46 6.33 -3.49
C PRO A 23 11.21 6.51 -2.17
N TYR A 24 10.50 6.68 -1.05
CA TYR A 24 11.06 6.96 0.27
C TYR A 24 10.29 6.24 1.38
N GLY A 25 10.92 6.09 2.54
CA GLY A 25 10.36 5.43 3.72
C GLY A 25 11.21 4.26 4.20
N TRP A 26 11.24 4.01 5.52
CA TRP A 26 11.90 2.83 6.09
C TRP A 26 10.92 1.64 6.20
N HIS A 27 11.44 0.47 6.56
CA HIS A 27 10.61 -0.70 6.78
C HIS A 27 9.73 -0.55 8.03
N GLY A 28 8.44 -0.87 7.93
CA GLY A 28 7.54 -0.87 9.08
C GLY A 28 6.86 0.48 9.38
N LEU A 29 6.64 1.32 8.35
CA LEU A 29 5.94 2.60 8.49
C LEU A 29 4.47 2.49 8.95
N SER A 30 3.85 1.30 8.87
CA SER A 30 2.44 1.09 9.25
C SER A 30 1.48 2.01 8.49
N THR A 31 0.71 2.87 9.17
CA THR A 31 -0.19 3.87 8.56
C THR A 31 0.57 5.07 7.98
N ALA A 32 1.88 5.16 8.25
CA ALA A 32 2.79 6.22 7.78
C ALA A 32 2.37 7.64 8.22
N ASP A 33 1.59 7.74 9.29
CA ASP A 33 1.14 8.98 9.92
C ASP A 33 1.74 9.14 11.34
N TYR A 34 1.32 10.22 12.00
CA TYR A 34 1.77 10.56 13.36
C TYR A 34 1.30 9.58 14.44
N LEU A 35 0.30 8.72 14.18
CA LEU A 35 -0.19 7.75 15.16
C LEU A 35 0.77 6.56 15.28
N THR A 36 1.50 6.25 14.21
CA THR A 36 2.38 5.07 14.15
C THR A 36 3.86 5.41 14.03
N ASN A 37 4.22 6.68 13.80
CA ASN A 37 5.62 7.10 13.66
C ASN A 37 5.98 8.27 14.59
N ASN A 38 7.11 8.15 15.28
CA ASN A 38 7.68 9.23 16.09
C ASN A 38 8.41 10.23 15.20
N GLY A 39 7.63 11.07 14.53
CA GLY A 39 8.10 12.07 13.57
C GLY A 39 7.86 11.60 12.14
N THR A 40 7.11 12.41 11.41
CA THR A 40 6.92 12.24 9.98
C THR A 40 7.52 13.43 9.23
N ASN A 41 7.80 13.22 7.95
CA ASN A 41 8.14 14.28 7.01
C ASN A 41 7.37 14.05 5.71
N GLU A 42 7.45 15.02 4.80
CA GLU A 42 6.74 14.97 3.51
C GLU A 42 6.95 13.66 2.74
N LYS A 43 8.12 13.04 2.87
CA LYS A 43 8.45 11.79 2.18
C LYS A 43 7.75 10.58 2.80
N THR A 44 7.67 10.50 4.13
CA THR A 44 6.94 9.41 4.82
C THR A 44 5.44 9.63 4.78
N ASP A 45 4.98 10.88 4.91
CA ASP A 45 3.56 11.24 4.82
C ASP A 45 2.98 10.90 3.46
N HIS A 46 3.77 11.06 2.38
CA HIS A 46 3.36 10.64 1.05
C HIS A 46 2.98 9.15 0.96
N ALA A 47 3.67 8.28 1.72
CA ALA A 47 3.37 6.86 1.73
C ALA A 47 2.01 6.56 2.39
N ALA A 48 1.48 7.40 3.29
CA ALA A 48 0.19 7.20 3.96
C ALA A 48 -0.99 7.09 2.98
N ALA A 49 -0.83 7.59 1.75
CA ALA A 49 -1.80 7.44 0.67
C ALA A 49 -2.14 5.96 0.34
N TRP A 50 -1.30 5.00 0.75
CA TRP A 50 -1.52 3.57 0.50
C TRP A 50 -2.83 3.06 1.11
N LEU A 51 -3.26 3.59 2.27
CA LEU A 51 -4.52 3.19 2.92
C LEU A 51 -5.73 3.54 2.06
N THR A 52 -5.75 4.76 1.52
CA THR A 52 -6.82 5.20 0.60
C THR A 52 -6.79 4.41 -0.71
N ALA A 53 -5.60 4.08 -1.24
CA ALA A 53 -5.49 3.23 -2.43
C ALA A 53 -6.02 1.81 -2.16
N ALA A 54 -5.65 1.21 -1.02
CA ALA A 54 -6.12 -0.12 -0.62
C ALA A 54 -7.64 -0.17 -0.44
N GLU A 55 -8.24 0.85 0.19
CA GLU A 55 -9.70 0.95 0.32
C GLU A 55 -10.38 0.99 -1.06
N LYS A 56 -9.87 1.83 -1.97
CA LYS A 56 -10.39 1.92 -3.35
C LYS A 56 -10.26 0.59 -4.08
N TRP A 57 -9.11 -0.07 -3.97
CA TRP A 57 -8.88 -1.37 -4.58
C TRP A 57 -9.84 -2.44 -4.05
N LEU A 58 -10.05 -2.51 -2.74
CA LEU A 58 -11.02 -3.44 -2.13
C LEU A 58 -12.43 -3.21 -2.68
N ARG A 59 -12.87 -1.96 -2.81
CA ARG A 59 -14.16 -1.62 -3.42
C ARG A 59 -14.22 -2.05 -4.89
N LEU A 60 -13.15 -1.85 -5.66
CA LEU A 60 -13.05 -2.31 -7.07
C LEU A 60 -13.13 -3.84 -7.18
N MET A 61 -12.61 -4.57 -6.19
CA MET A 61 -12.71 -6.03 -6.12
C MET A 61 -14.07 -6.54 -5.60
N GLY A 62 -15.01 -5.63 -5.29
CA GLY A 62 -16.36 -5.97 -4.86
C GLY A 62 -16.54 -6.14 -3.34
N PHE A 63 -15.52 -5.85 -2.53
CA PHE A 63 -15.65 -5.85 -1.07
C PHE A 63 -16.41 -4.60 -0.62
N LYS A 64 -17.35 -4.79 0.32
CA LYS A 64 -18.10 -3.71 0.95
C LYS A 64 -17.78 -3.69 2.43
N ALA A 65 -17.55 -2.52 2.98
CA ALA A 65 -17.56 -2.34 4.42
C ALA A 65 -19.02 -2.46 4.89
N GLU A 66 -19.30 -3.42 5.74
CA GLU A 66 -20.52 -3.42 6.54
C GLU A 66 -20.32 -2.38 7.64
N ILE A 67 -21.24 -1.42 7.71
CA ILE A 67 -21.29 -0.37 8.74
C ILE A 67 -22.44 -0.71 9.67
#